data_AF-A0A3D5L615-F1
#
_entry.id   AF-A0A3D5L615-F1
#
_cell.length_a   1.000
_cell.length_b   1.000
_cell.length_c   1.000
_cell.angle_alpha   90.00
_cell.angle_beta   90.00
_cell.angle_gamma   90.00
#
_symmetry.space_group_name_H-M   'P 1'
#
loop_
_entity.id
_entity.type
_entity.pdbx_description
1 polymer ?
#
loop_
_entity_poly.entity_id
_entity_poly.type
_entity_poly.pdbx_seq_one_letter_code
_entity_poly.pdbx_strand_id
1 'polypeptide(L)' 'GQGIAAGFGASAVGRNPGAKSDITSTMLLGQAVAETTGLYGLVVAIILMFVKPFG' A
#
# COMPACT_ATOMS: atom_id res chain seq x y z
N GLY A 1 -4.02 -6.53 2.23
CA GLY A 1 -4.33 -5.62 3.36
C GLY A 1 -5.05 -4.35 2.94
N GLN A 2 -4.69 -3.74 1.81
CA GLN A 2 -5.18 -2.42 1.41
C GLN A 2 -6.70 -2.33 1.24
N GLY A 3 -7.37 -3.40 0.76
CA GLY A 3 -8.84 -3.43 0.67
C GLY A 3 -9.55 -3.32 2.03
N ILE A 4 -8.97 -3.92 3.08
CA ILE A 4 -9.48 -3.80 4.45
C ILE A 4 -9.27 -2.36 4.95
N ALA A 5 -8.08 -1.80 4.73
CA ALA A 5 -7.78 -0.40 5.07
C ALA A 5 -8.71 0.58 4.34
N ALA A 6 -9.04 0.33 3.08
CA ALA A 6 -9.99 1.12 2.28
C ALA A 6 -11.41 1.05 2.84
N GLY A 7 -11.89 -0.14 3.24
CA GLY A 7 -13.20 -0.31 3.86
C GLY A 7 -13.33 0.43 5.20
N PHE A 8 -12.29 0.37 6.04
CA PHE A 8 -12.24 1.14 7.29
C PHE A 8 -12.13 2.64 7.04
N GLY A 9 -11.33 3.07 6.05
CA GLY A 9 -11.23 4.46 5.64
C GLY A 9 -12.58 5.01 5.18
N ALA A 10 -13.30 4.29 4.32
CA ALA A 10 -14.64 4.68 3.87
C ALA A 10 -15.64 4.79 5.04
N SER A 11 -15.60 3.83 5.97
CA SER A 11 -16.46 3.86 7.17
C SER A 11 -16.12 5.04 8.09
N ALA A 12 -14.84 5.36 8.26
CA ALA A 12 -14.38 6.48 9.07
C ALA A 12 -14.76 7.83 8.44
N VAL A 13 -14.63 7.99 7.13
CA VAL A 13 -15.09 9.18 6.40
C VAL A 13 -16.61 9.33 6.50
N GLY A 14 -17.37 8.25 6.38
CA GLY A 14 -18.82 8.28 6.54
C GLY A 14 -19.27 8.72 7.93
N ARG A 15 -18.51 8.36 8.98
CA ARG A 15 -18.77 8.80 10.36
C ARG A 15 -18.34 10.24 10.64
N ASN A 16 -17.25 10.69 10.04
CA ASN A 16 -16.75 12.05 10.21
C ASN A 16 -16.32 12.69 8.87
N PRO A 17 -17.28 13.20 8.08
CA PRO A 17 -16.99 13.74 6.75
C PRO A 17 -16.02 14.93 6.74
N GLY A 18 -16.01 15.73 7.81
CA GLY A 18 -15.11 16.88 7.96
C GLY A 18 -13.63 16.51 8.04
N ALA A 19 -13.30 15.29 8.49
CA ALA A 19 -11.94 14.78 8.59
C ALA A 19 -11.51 13.93 7.39
N LYS A 20 -12.26 13.97 6.27
CA LYS A 20 -12.02 13.12 5.09
C LYS A 20 -10.57 13.19 4.60
N SER A 21 -10.00 14.38 4.53
CA SER A 21 -8.65 14.60 4.01
C SER A 21 -7.59 13.91 4.87
N ASP A 22 -7.68 14.06 6.20
CA ASP A 22 -6.75 13.45 7.15
C ASP A 22 -6.88 11.92 7.18
N ILE A 23 -8.12 11.41 7.16
CA ILE A 23 -8.39 9.97 7.12
C ILE A 23 -7.81 9.35 5.85
N THR A 24 -8.06 9.99 4.69
CA THR A 24 -7.56 9.50 3.40
C THR A 24 -6.04 9.55 3.35
N SER A 25 -5.42 10.62 3.84
CA SER A 25 -3.95 10.75 3.87
C SER A 25 -3.30 9.68 4.75
N THR A 26 -3.85 9.45 5.95
CA THR A 26 -3.36 8.43 6.87
C THR A 26 -3.52 7.02 6.28
N MET A 27 -4.66 6.76 5.64
CA MET A 27 -4.92 5.48 4.96
C MET A 27 -3.93 5.24 3.83
N LEU A 28 -3.72 6.22 2.94
CA LEU A 28 -2.78 6.12 1.83
C LEU A 28 -1.34 5.92 2.31
N LEU A 29 -0.93 6.62 3.37
CA LEU A 29 0.39 6.44 3.98
C LEU A 29 0.58 4.99 4.48
N GLY A 30 -0.40 4.47 5.23
CA GLY A 30 -0.34 3.08 5.70
C GLY A 30 -0.36 2.06 4.57
N GLN A 31 -1.15 2.31 3.52
CA GLN A 31 -1.20 1.47 2.33
C GLN A 31 0.12 1.49 1.54
N ALA A 32 0.78 2.65 1.44
CA ALA A 32 2.07 2.79 0.77
C ALA A 32 3.16 2.02 1.51
N VAL A 33 3.22 2.13 2.85
CA VAL A 33 4.18 1.37 3.66
C VAL A 33 3.95 -0.13 3.51
N ALA A 34 2.70 -0.58 3.56
CA ALA A 34 2.36 -1.99 3.39
C ALA A 34 2.77 -2.55 2.01
N GLU A 35 2.68 -1.75 0.94
CA GLU A 35 3.05 -2.15 -0.43
C GLU A 35 4.56 -2.31 -0.65
N THR A 36 5.41 -1.63 0.13
CA THR A 36 6.88 -1.69 -0.07
C THR A 36 7.44 -3.11 -0.05
N THR A 37 6.82 -4.02 0.70
CA THR A 37 7.18 -5.45 0.72
C THR A 37 6.91 -6.15 -0.62
N GLY A 38 5.81 -5.81 -1.29
CA GLY A 38 5.50 -6.28 -2.64
C GLY A 38 6.48 -5.74 -3.67
N LEU A 39 6.90 -4.48 -3.55
CA LEU A 39 7.93 -3.88 -4.41
C LEU A 39 9.27 -4.61 -4.30
N TYR A 40 9.72 -4.98 -3.09
CA TYR A 40 10.94 -5.77 -2.94
C TYR A 40 10.84 -7.14 -3.62
N GLY A 41 9.71 -7.82 -3.48
CA GLY A 41 9.45 -9.08 -4.18
C GLY A 41 9.51 -8.93 -5.70
N LEU A 42 8.92 -7.86 -6.24
CA LEU A 42 8.96 -7.53 -7.66
C LEU A 42 10.40 -7.26 -8.13
N VAL A 43 11.17 -6.47 -7.40
CA VAL A 43 12.58 -6.17 -7.73
C VAL A 43 13.40 -7.46 -7.77
N VAL A 44 13.25 -8.33 -6.76
CA VAL A 44 13.93 -9.63 -6.75
C VAL A 44 13.51 -10.51 -7.94
N ALA A 45 12.22 -10.54 -8.28
CA ALA A 45 11.73 -11.30 -9.44
C ALA A 45 12.33 -10.79 -10.76
N ILE A 46 12.43 -9.46 -10.94
CA ILE A 46 13.06 -8.84 -12.11
C ILE A 46 14.55 -9.19 -12.18
N ILE A 47 15.26 -9.14 -11.06
CA ILE A 47 16.68 -9.53 -10.98
C ILE A 47 16.85 -10.98 -11.40
N LEU A 48 16.00 -11.90 -10.90
CA LEU A 48 16.08 -13.32 -11.26
C LEU A 48 15.73 -13.61 -12.71
N MET A 49 14.80 -12.86 -13.31
CA MET A 49 14.39 -13.06 -14.72
C MET A 49 15.38 -12.47 -15.73
N PHE A 50 15.96 -11.30 -15.44
CA PHE A 50 16.64 -10.50 -16.47
C PHE A 50 18.11 -10.20 -16.15
N VAL A 51 18.53 -10.39 -14.91
CA VAL A 51 19.94 -10.32 -14.52
C VAL A 51 20.42 -11.76 -14.35
N LYS A 52 21.69 -12.04 -14.66
CA LYS A 52 22.30 -13.35 -14.40
C LYS A 52 23.13 -13.26 -13.11
N PRO A 53 22.51 -13.31 -11.91
CA PRO A 53 23.23 -13.11 -10.65
C PRO A 53 24.17 -14.27 -10.29
N PHE A 54 24.00 -15.44 -10.93
CA PHE A 54 24.77 -16.66 -10.65
C PHE A 54 25.58 -17.12 -11.87
N GLY A 55 25.99 -16.17 -12.71
CA GLY A 55 26.92 -16.41 -13.82
C GLY A 55 28.37 -16.40 -13.37
#